data_AF-A0A1V4BWX5-F1
#
_entry.id   AF-A0A1V4BWX5-F1
#
_cell.length_a   1.000
_cell.length_b   1.000
_cell.length_c   1.000
_cell.angle_alpha   90.00
_cell.angle_beta   90.00
_cell.angle_gamma   90.00
#
_symmetry.space_group_name_H-M   'P 1'
#
loop_
_entity.id
_entity.type
_entity.pdbx_description
1 polymer ?
#
loop_
_entity_poly.entity_id
_entity_poly.type
_entity_poly.pdbx_seq_one_letter_code
_entity_poly.pdbx_strand_id
1 'polypeptide(L)'
;MTTTYNFDGLLELESDYFDDSLADELEQVIDEILDDFEGFDEFLTASQMSRAVQRNQVLSSQLGWQSHYDAIVRLLAATGCLRPNYSPGWQDLSAAIACWQQRQRLTADGIIGRNTWGRMQSQMRMTQPEGSIPASPRGGITSGIAYEVAAGQEYSPRWRSRRPPGLPASARQASRTGAALPYIEQIARSTGLGQTFVTTVRHLAHTESKGIFARPANIFNILPPSQRQGRPYISAWGVFQFNRDAWRSLAGVSQTAFPWDSTPDEEIARPIRKYAELFSQVTRAGGSPIDAARGIRLWHMRPALYRSYFTSGQRQGFSSAWQRVDQERRIKIDRHLRNAGVL
;
A
#
# COMPACT_ATOMS: atom_id res chain seq x y z
N MET A 1 42.54 29.39 40.58
CA MET A 1 43.39 28.34 39.98
C MET A 1 42.77 27.98 38.65
N THR A 2 43.20 28.65 37.60
CA THR A 2 42.71 28.46 36.23
C THR A 2 43.94 28.50 35.36
N THR A 3 44.37 27.33 34.88
CA THR A 3 45.59 27.19 34.10
C THR A 3 45.24 27.24 32.62
N THR A 4 45.66 28.29 31.95
CA THR A 4 45.59 28.46 30.49
C THR A 4 46.90 27.95 29.91
N TYR A 5 46.86 26.95 29.02
CA TYR A 5 48.02 26.50 28.25
C TYR A 5 47.90 26.97 26.80
N ASN A 6 48.89 27.77 26.38
CA ASN A 6 49.17 28.10 24.98
C ASN A 6 49.73 26.86 24.26
N PHE A 7 49.18 26.57 23.08
CA PHE A 7 49.75 25.61 22.13
C PHE A 7 50.01 26.38 20.82
N ASP A 8 51.12 27.13 20.81
CA ASP A 8 51.72 27.67 19.60
C ASP A 8 53.13 27.10 19.52
N GLY A 9 53.41 26.40 18.42
CA GLY A 9 54.75 25.91 18.10
C GLY A 9 54.93 24.41 18.29
N LEU A 10 54.66 23.65 17.23
CA LEU A 10 55.46 22.52 16.74
C LEU A 10 54.56 21.69 15.81
N LEU A 11 54.77 21.83 14.50
CA LEU A 11 54.73 20.77 13.48
C LEU A 11 54.83 21.42 12.08
N GLU A 12 56.00 21.99 11.79
CA GLU A 12 56.50 22.04 10.41
C GLU A 12 57.51 20.90 10.30
N LEU A 13 57.08 19.77 9.74
CA LEU A 13 57.97 18.71 9.25
C LEU A 13 57.26 17.95 8.13
N GLU A 14 57.75 18.20 6.92
CA GLU A 14 57.88 17.28 5.78
C GLU A 14 56.60 16.62 5.23
N SER A 15 55.98 17.34 4.29
CA SER A 15 54.96 16.83 3.34
C SER A 15 55.55 16.79 1.93
N ASP A 16 56.69 16.12 1.74
CA ASP A 16 57.32 15.95 0.43
C ASP A 16 57.84 14.51 0.28
N TYR A 17 56.94 13.58 -0.02
CA TYR A 17 57.16 12.36 -0.82
C TYR A 17 55.90 11.48 -0.74
N PHE A 18 54.80 11.92 -1.34
CA PHE A 18 53.77 10.97 -1.78
C PHE A 18 54.02 10.68 -3.25
N ASP A 19 54.25 9.41 -3.51
CA ASP A 19 54.74 8.80 -4.73
C ASP A 19 53.72 8.95 -5.88
N ASP A 20 53.96 9.89 -6.80
CA ASP A 20 53.15 10.09 -8.01
C ASP A 20 53.06 8.81 -8.88
N SER A 21 53.98 7.85 -8.70
CA SER A 21 53.94 6.55 -9.39
C SER A 21 52.73 5.70 -8.99
N LEU A 22 52.20 5.89 -7.79
CA LEU A 22 51.08 5.10 -7.26
C LEU A 22 49.73 5.62 -7.76
N ALA A 23 49.64 6.91 -8.14
CA ALA A 23 48.43 7.48 -8.73
C ALA A 23 48.23 6.98 -10.16
N ASP A 24 49.31 6.91 -10.95
CA ASP A 24 49.28 6.43 -12.33
C ASP A 24 48.97 4.92 -12.42
N GLU A 25 49.51 4.10 -11.49
CA GLU A 25 49.14 2.67 -11.41
C GLU A 25 47.69 2.45 -10.96
N LEU A 26 47.15 3.32 -10.09
CA LEU A 26 45.75 3.23 -9.65
C LEU A 26 44.76 3.66 -10.74
N GLU A 27 45.06 4.70 -11.52
CA GLU A 27 44.22 5.08 -12.66
C GLU A 27 44.21 3.97 -13.73
N GLN A 28 45.35 3.32 -13.98
CA GLN A 28 45.42 2.25 -14.97
C GLN A 28 44.65 0.98 -14.54
N VAL A 29 44.65 0.65 -13.24
CA VAL A 29 43.83 -0.44 -12.69
C VAL A 29 42.34 -0.07 -12.62
N ILE A 30 42.01 1.20 -12.40
CA ILE A 30 40.62 1.69 -12.44
C ILE A 30 40.07 1.60 -13.87
N ASP A 31 40.85 1.99 -14.88
CA ASP A 31 40.42 1.88 -16.28
C ASP A 31 40.32 0.42 -16.75
N GLU A 32 41.22 -0.49 -16.33
CA GLU A 32 41.09 -1.93 -16.61
C GLU A 32 39.87 -2.57 -15.92
N ILE A 33 39.54 -2.15 -14.69
CA ILE A 33 38.34 -2.62 -13.97
C ILE A 33 37.06 -2.03 -14.59
N LEU A 34 37.12 -0.84 -15.19
CA LEU A 34 35.98 -0.18 -15.84
C LEU A 34 35.70 -0.73 -17.25
N ASP A 35 36.72 -1.14 -18.00
CA ASP A 35 36.54 -1.76 -19.33
C ASP A 35 36.01 -3.21 -19.25
N ASP A 36 36.33 -3.97 -18.19
CA ASP A 36 35.74 -5.30 -17.94
C ASP A 36 34.30 -5.24 -17.37
N PHE A 37 33.77 -4.02 -17.15
CA PHE A 37 32.41 -3.75 -16.66
C PHE A 37 31.47 -3.18 -17.73
N GLU A 38 31.82 -3.23 -19.03
CA GLU A 38 30.92 -2.88 -20.15
C GLU A 38 29.83 -3.94 -20.45
N GLY A 39 29.27 -4.54 -19.40
CA GLY A 39 28.03 -5.31 -19.43
C GLY A 39 27.03 -4.88 -18.36
N PHE A 40 27.27 -3.73 -17.72
CA PHE A 40 26.54 -3.30 -16.53
C PHE A 40 25.15 -2.74 -16.84
N ASP A 41 24.16 -3.25 -16.10
CA ASP A 41 22.74 -2.90 -16.13
C ASP A 41 22.48 -1.43 -16.49
N GLU A 42 21.88 -1.21 -17.66
CA GLU A 42 21.37 0.11 -18.06
C GLU A 42 20.18 0.47 -17.15
N PHE A 43 20.49 1.00 -15.97
CA PHE A 43 19.48 1.50 -15.05
C PHE A 43 18.73 2.66 -15.70
N LEU A 44 17.40 2.63 -15.60
CA LEU A 44 16.56 3.72 -16.08
C LEU A 44 17.00 5.05 -15.46
N THR A 45 17.33 6.04 -16.29
CA THR A 45 17.51 7.42 -15.85
C THR A 45 16.25 7.93 -15.14
N ALA A 46 16.37 8.96 -14.30
CA ALA A 46 15.23 9.55 -13.61
C ALA A 46 14.10 10.02 -14.56
N SER A 47 14.47 10.49 -15.76
CA SER A 47 13.53 10.89 -16.81
C SER A 47 12.80 9.69 -17.42
N GLN A 48 13.53 8.61 -17.74
CA GLN A 48 12.92 7.36 -18.22
C GLN A 48 12.02 6.73 -17.16
N MET A 49 12.45 6.70 -15.90
CA MET A 49 11.66 6.20 -14.77
C MET A 49 10.35 6.97 -14.61
N SER A 50 10.41 8.31 -14.64
CA SER A 50 9.22 9.15 -14.54
C SER A 50 8.24 8.91 -15.69
N ARG A 51 8.76 8.73 -16.91
CA ARG A 51 7.96 8.37 -18.09
C ARG A 51 7.33 6.98 -17.94
N ALA A 52 8.09 6.01 -17.44
CA ALA A 52 7.62 4.65 -17.24
C ALA A 52 6.43 4.59 -16.26
N VAL A 53 6.57 5.29 -15.13
CA VAL A 53 5.49 5.44 -14.13
C VAL A 53 4.23 6.01 -14.76
N GLN A 54 4.33 7.15 -15.45
CA GLN A 54 3.17 7.80 -16.08
C GLN A 54 2.51 6.90 -17.13
N ARG A 55 3.31 6.23 -17.97
CA ARG A 55 2.81 5.30 -18.99
C ARG A 55 2.12 4.10 -18.38
N ASN A 56 2.70 3.50 -17.34
CA ASN A 56 2.09 2.36 -16.66
C ASN A 56 0.77 2.71 -15.98
N GLN A 57 0.66 3.89 -15.36
CA GLN A 57 -0.60 4.35 -14.79
C GLN A 57 -1.72 4.40 -15.85
N VAL A 58 -1.44 4.93 -17.05
CA VAL A 58 -2.41 4.99 -18.15
C VAL A 58 -2.69 3.60 -18.75
N LEU A 59 -1.63 2.87 -19.11
CA LEU A 59 -1.74 1.59 -19.82
C LEU A 59 -2.33 0.46 -18.97
N SER A 60 -2.20 0.54 -17.65
CA SER A 60 -2.74 -0.47 -16.73
C SER A 60 -4.23 -0.71 -16.90
N SER A 61 -4.99 0.36 -17.11
CA SER A 61 -6.42 0.30 -17.39
C SER A 61 -6.69 -0.04 -18.86
N GLN A 62 -5.99 0.59 -19.80
CA GLN A 62 -6.23 0.42 -21.24
C GLN A 62 -5.97 -1.00 -21.74
N LEU A 63 -4.96 -1.67 -21.18
CA LEU A 63 -4.60 -3.05 -21.52
C LEU A 63 -5.20 -4.07 -20.54
N GLY A 64 -5.92 -3.61 -19.51
CA GLY A 64 -6.55 -4.46 -18.49
C GLY A 64 -5.58 -5.13 -17.52
N TRP A 65 -4.27 -4.92 -17.65
CA TRP A 65 -3.27 -5.59 -16.82
C TRP A 65 -3.34 -5.18 -15.34
N GLN A 66 -3.98 -4.06 -15.01
CA GLN A 66 -4.23 -3.66 -13.62
C GLN A 66 -4.98 -4.74 -12.82
N SER A 67 -5.91 -5.46 -13.46
CA SER A 67 -6.64 -6.57 -12.83
C SER A 67 -5.76 -7.79 -12.54
N HIS A 68 -4.54 -7.81 -13.07
CA HIS A 68 -3.53 -8.85 -12.92
C HIS A 68 -2.31 -8.35 -12.14
N TYR A 69 -2.40 -7.20 -11.47
CA TYR A 69 -1.28 -6.57 -10.75
C TYR A 69 -0.57 -7.55 -9.81
N ASP A 70 -1.31 -8.31 -9.00
CA ASP A 70 -0.74 -9.31 -8.09
C ASP A 70 0.00 -10.43 -8.82
N ALA A 71 -0.48 -10.85 -9.99
CA ALA A 71 0.17 -11.87 -10.79
C ALA A 71 1.46 -11.34 -11.42
N ILE A 72 1.47 -10.07 -11.85
CA ILE A 72 2.66 -9.36 -12.33
C ILE A 72 3.69 -9.25 -11.20
N VAL A 73 3.29 -8.78 -10.01
CA VAL A 73 4.19 -8.67 -8.84
C VAL A 73 4.80 -10.03 -8.48
N ARG A 74 3.99 -11.11 -8.48
CA ARG A 74 4.49 -12.47 -8.25
C ARG A 74 5.47 -12.92 -9.34
N LEU A 75 5.18 -12.64 -10.61
CA LEU A 75 6.08 -12.95 -11.72
C LEU A 75 7.42 -12.23 -11.54
N LEU A 76 7.39 -10.92 -11.31
CA LEU A 76 8.59 -10.10 -11.11
C LEU A 76 9.42 -10.58 -9.90
N ALA A 77 8.75 -11.01 -8.82
CA ALA A 77 9.42 -11.58 -7.66
C ALA A 77 10.03 -12.96 -7.93
N ALA A 78 9.29 -13.84 -8.63
CA ALA A 78 9.76 -15.16 -9.01
C ALA A 78 10.97 -15.10 -9.95
N THR A 79 11.07 -14.04 -10.76
CA THR A 79 12.23 -13.81 -11.62
C THR A 79 13.34 -13.00 -10.94
N GLY A 80 13.26 -12.72 -9.63
CA GLY A 80 14.30 -11.99 -8.90
C GLY A 80 14.43 -10.51 -9.28
N CYS A 81 13.49 -9.94 -10.03
CA CYS A 81 13.45 -8.51 -10.36
C CYS A 81 12.70 -7.69 -9.31
N LEU A 82 12.02 -8.35 -8.39
CA LEU A 82 11.36 -7.74 -7.25
C LEU A 82 11.61 -8.58 -6.00
N ARG A 83 11.67 -7.93 -4.85
CA ARG A 83 11.77 -8.65 -3.57
C ARG A 83 10.48 -9.46 -3.31
N PRO A 84 10.58 -10.70 -2.82
CA PRO A 84 9.39 -11.46 -2.39
C PRO A 84 8.64 -10.73 -1.28
N ASN A 85 7.31 -10.90 -1.22
CA ASN A 85 6.42 -10.31 -0.20
C ASN A 85 6.48 -8.77 -0.10
N TYR A 86 6.99 -8.12 -1.14
CA TYR A 86 7.04 -6.66 -1.26
C TYR A 86 5.93 -6.19 -2.22
N SER A 87 5.21 -5.14 -1.81
CA SER A 87 4.19 -4.49 -2.63
C SER A 87 4.78 -3.17 -3.15
N PRO A 88 5.20 -3.11 -4.43
CA PRO A 88 5.99 -2.00 -4.95
C PRO A 88 5.14 -0.74 -5.18
N GLY A 89 5.73 0.42 -4.90
CA GLY A 89 5.23 1.67 -5.48
C GLY A 89 5.44 1.70 -7.00
N TRP A 90 4.89 2.71 -7.68
CA TRP A 90 5.00 2.81 -9.14
C TRP A 90 6.45 2.86 -9.67
N GLN A 91 7.36 3.50 -8.93
CA GLN A 91 8.77 3.57 -9.29
C GLN A 91 9.45 2.21 -9.16
N ASP A 92 9.29 1.55 -8.00
CA ASP A 92 9.87 0.21 -7.76
C ASP A 92 9.29 -0.83 -8.74
N LEU A 93 8.00 -0.70 -9.09
CA LEU A 93 7.37 -1.54 -10.08
C LEU A 93 8.00 -1.32 -11.47
N SER A 94 8.19 -0.06 -11.88
CA SER A 94 8.76 0.27 -13.20
C SER A 94 10.22 -0.19 -13.31
N ALA A 95 11.01 -0.07 -12.23
CA ALA A 95 12.36 -0.63 -12.15
C ALA A 95 12.35 -2.16 -12.29
N ALA A 96 11.45 -2.84 -11.57
CA ALA A 96 11.32 -4.29 -11.65
C ALA A 96 10.86 -4.77 -13.04
N ILE A 97 9.98 -4.00 -13.70
CA ILE A 97 9.58 -4.26 -15.08
C ILE A 97 10.77 -4.14 -16.04
N ALA A 98 11.60 -3.10 -15.90
CA ALA A 98 12.80 -2.94 -16.73
C ALA A 98 13.77 -4.10 -16.56
N CYS A 99 14.07 -4.50 -15.32
CA CYS A 99 14.85 -5.71 -15.04
C CYS A 99 14.24 -6.95 -15.72
N TRP A 100 12.93 -7.13 -15.62
CA TRP A 100 12.27 -8.29 -16.21
C TRP A 100 12.32 -8.24 -17.73
N GLN A 101 12.07 -7.08 -18.35
CA GLN A 101 12.15 -6.86 -19.79
C GLN A 101 13.55 -7.20 -20.32
N GLN A 102 14.60 -6.75 -19.64
CA GLN A 102 15.99 -7.07 -19.99
C GLN A 102 16.21 -8.60 -20.01
N ARG A 103 15.77 -9.31 -18.95
CA ARG A 103 15.83 -10.79 -18.89
C ARG A 103 14.99 -11.48 -19.98
N GLN A 104 13.93 -10.83 -20.44
CA GLN A 104 13.08 -11.31 -21.53
C GLN A 104 13.55 -10.91 -22.92
N ARG A 105 14.69 -10.20 -23.05
CA ARG A 105 15.19 -9.62 -24.30
C ARG A 105 14.16 -8.69 -24.96
N LEU A 106 13.45 -7.93 -24.14
CA LEU A 106 12.60 -6.81 -24.53
C LEU A 106 13.34 -5.48 -24.26
N THR A 107 12.87 -4.39 -24.85
CA THR A 107 13.32 -3.05 -24.48
C THR A 107 13.05 -2.81 -22.99
N ALA A 108 14.12 -2.58 -22.21
CA ALA A 108 14.07 -2.42 -20.76
C ALA A 108 13.65 -0.99 -20.36
N ASP A 109 12.48 -0.54 -20.82
CA ASP A 109 11.97 0.82 -20.59
C ASP A 109 11.11 0.96 -19.32
N GLY A 110 10.88 -0.14 -18.61
CA GLY A 110 10.03 -0.20 -17.42
C GLY A 110 8.54 -0.11 -17.70
N ILE A 111 8.10 -0.22 -18.97
CA ILE A 111 6.71 -0.02 -19.39
C ILE A 111 6.04 -1.35 -19.76
N ILE A 112 4.88 -1.62 -19.14
CA ILE A 112 3.99 -2.71 -19.57
C ILE A 112 3.13 -2.24 -20.75
N GLY A 113 3.76 -2.18 -21.93
CA GLY A 113 3.09 -2.01 -23.22
C GLY A 113 2.48 -3.32 -23.75
N ARG A 114 1.89 -3.29 -24.95
CA ARG A 114 1.23 -4.48 -25.55
C ARG A 114 2.16 -5.71 -25.63
N ASN A 115 3.41 -5.51 -26.07
CA ASN A 115 4.38 -6.60 -26.23
C ASN A 115 4.81 -7.18 -24.87
N THR A 116 5.18 -6.31 -23.93
CA THR A 116 5.50 -6.70 -22.54
C THR A 116 4.32 -7.45 -21.93
N TRP A 117 3.09 -6.95 -22.11
CA TRP A 117 1.89 -7.55 -21.57
C TRP A 117 1.60 -8.94 -22.14
N GLY A 118 1.61 -9.11 -23.46
CA GLY A 118 1.40 -10.42 -24.09
C GLY A 118 2.44 -11.46 -23.66
N ARG A 119 3.69 -11.04 -23.46
CA ARG A 119 4.77 -11.90 -22.94
C ARG A 119 4.52 -12.30 -21.48
N MET A 120 4.12 -11.35 -20.63
CA MET A 120 3.75 -11.63 -19.24
C MET A 120 2.55 -12.58 -19.16
N GLN A 121 1.50 -12.37 -19.96
CA GLN A 121 0.33 -13.24 -20.02
C GLN A 121 0.72 -14.68 -20.34
N SER A 122 1.59 -14.88 -21.34
CA SER A 122 2.10 -16.20 -21.71
C SER A 122 2.81 -16.91 -20.55
N GLN A 123 3.65 -16.19 -19.80
CA GLN A 123 4.37 -16.75 -18.65
C GLN A 123 3.48 -17.03 -17.44
N MET A 124 2.46 -16.20 -17.24
CA MET A 124 1.45 -16.42 -16.21
C MET A 124 0.42 -17.48 -16.60
N ARG A 125 0.59 -18.13 -17.77
CA ARG A 125 -0.36 -19.10 -18.36
C ARG A 125 -1.77 -18.54 -18.52
N MET A 126 -1.88 -17.24 -18.75
CA MET A 126 -3.12 -16.55 -19.06
C MET A 126 -3.34 -16.65 -20.57
N THR A 127 -3.95 -17.75 -21.03
CA THR A 127 -4.45 -17.84 -22.41
C THR A 127 -5.64 -16.91 -22.58
N GLN A 128 -5.58 -16.04 -23.58
CA GLN A 128 -6.77 -15.34 -24.08
C GLN A 128 -7.77 -16.36 -24.66
N PRO A 129 -9.09 -16.15 -24.52
CA PRO A 129 -10.07 -17.02 -25.16
C PRO A 129 -10.25 -16.59 -26.63
N GLU A 130 -9.79 -17.43 -27.56
CA GLU A 130 -10.40 -17.52 -28.89
C GLU A 130 -11.23 -18.82 -28.95
N GLY A 131 -12.54 -18.68 -29.20
CA GLY A 131 -13.42 -19.68 -29.83
C GLY A 131 -13.80 -21.00 -29.12
N SER A 132 -15.06 -21.09 -28.65
CA SER A 132 -16.02 -22.25 -28.71
C SER A 132 -15.73 -23.68 -28.16
N ILE A 133 -16.38 -23.97 -27.00
CA ILE A 133 -17.09 -25.20 -26.47
C ILE A 133 -16.34 -26.58 -26.25
N PRO A 134 -16.81 -27.52 -25.38
CA PRO A 134 -16.58 -27.65 -23.92
C PRO A 134 -15.97 -29.01 -23.45
N ALA A 135 -15.43 -29.08 -22.21
CA ALA A 135 -15.71 -30.15 -21.22
C ALA A 135 -14.83 -30.07 -19.95
N SER A 136 -15.47 -29.69 -18.83
CA SER A 136 -15.35 -30.20 -17.45
C SER A 136 -14.04 -30.14 -16.63
N PRO A 137 -14.17 -30.14 -15.28
CA PRO A 137 -13.33 -29.33 -14.41
C PRO A 137 -12.32 -30.15 -13.61
N ARG A 138 -11.14 -29.58 -13.33
CA ARG A 138 -10.32 -29.99 -12.19
C ARG A 138 -9.83 -28.75 -11.45
N GLY A 139 -10.09 -28.77 -10.15
CA GLY A 139 -9.95 -27.64 -9.26
C GLY A 139 -8.51 -27.23 -9.06
N GLY A 140 -8.27 -25.93 -9.23
CA GLY A 140 -7.12 -25.21 -8.73
C GLY A 140 -7.63 -23.84 -8.33
N ILE A 141 -7.65 -23.55 -7.03
CA ILE A 141 -8.10 -22.27 -6.49
C ILE A 141 -7.03 -21.23 -6.84
N THR A 142 -7.14 -20.63 -8.02
CA THR A 142 -6.38 -19.44 -8.44
C THR A 142 -7.38 -18.42 -8.97
N SER A 143 -8.15 -17.80 -8.08
CA SER A 143 -8.98 -16.65 -8.45
C SER A 143 -8.20 -15.38 -8.14
N GLY A 144 -7.55 -14.84 -9.18
CA GLY A 144 -7.38 -13.39 -9.28
C GLY A 144 -8.78 -12.79 -9.19
N ILE A 145 -9.04 -12.04 -8.13
CA ILE A 145 -10.39 -11.55 -7.91
C ILE A 145 -10.59 -10.38 -8.87
N ALA A 146 -11.21 -10.67 -10.02
CA ALA A 146 -11.65 -9.64 -10.94
C ALA A 146 -12.65 -8.77 -10.18
N TYR A 147 -12.16 -7.67 -9.62
CA TYR A 147 -13.01 -6.70 -8.97
C TYR A 147 -14.08 -6.31 -9.97
N GLU A 148 -15.33 -6.62 -9.63
CA GLU A 148 -16.50 -6.07 -10.29
C GLU A 148 -16.58 -4.58 -9.90
N VAL A 149 -15.54 -3.82 -10.26
CA VAL A 149 -15.58 -2.37 -10.40
C VAL A 149 -16.40 -2.11 -11.66
N ALA A 150 -17.66 -2.58 -11.66
CA ALA A 150 -18.66 -2.00 -12.51
C ALA A 150 -18.54 -0.50 -12.26
N ALA A 151 -18.05 0.23 -13.26
CA ALA A 151 -17.71 1.63 -13.17
C ALA A 151 -18.91 2.36 -12.56
N GLY A 152 -18.86 2.61 -11.26
CA GLY A 152 -19.96 3.28 -10.61
C GLY A 152 -19.99 4.68 -11.19
N GLN A 153 -21.12 5.06 -11.76
CA GLN A 153 -21.25 6.36 -12.40
C GLN A 153 -21.18 7.52 -11.38
N GLU A 154 -21.22 7.22 -10.08
CA GLU A 154 -21.31 8.21 -9.01
C GLU A 154 -20.31 7.97 -7.86
N TYR A 155 -19.66 9.04 -7.39
CA TYR A 155 -18.71 9.01 -6.27
C TYR A 155 -19.39 8.80 -4.90
N SER A 156 -20.58 9.38 -4.70
CA SER A 156 -21.42 9.22 -3.50
C SER A 156 -22.77 9.91 -3.73
N PRO A 157 -23.79 9.74 -2.85
CA PRO A 157 -25.06 10.46 -2.98
C PRO A 157 -24.92 12.00 -3.03
N ARG A 158 -23.86 12.55 -2.39
CA ARG A 158 -23.61 14.00 -2.42
C ARG A 158 -22.93 14.43 -3.71
N TRP A 159 -21.96 13.64 -4.17
CA TRP A 159 -21.13 14.00 -5.31
C TRP A 159 -21.78 13.62 -6.64
N ARG A 160 -22.60 12.57 -6.66
CA ARG A 160 -23.15 11.96 -7.87
C ARG A 160 -22.01 11.75 -8.86
N SER A 161 -22.19 12.12 -10.12
CA SER A 161 -21.14 12.11 -11.15
C SER A 161 -20.10 13.23 -11.04
N ARG A 162 -20.28 14.22 -10.14
CA ARG A 162 -19.33 15.34 -9.98
C ARG A 162 -18.12 14.90 -9.18
N ARG A 163 -16.92 15.19 -9.69
CA ARG A 163 -15.67 14.91 -8.99
C ARG A 163 -15.55 15.78 -7.72
N PRO A 164 -15.19 15.20 -6.56
CA PRO A 164 -14.94 15.96 -5.34
C PRO A 164 -13.84 17.03 -5.50
N PRO A 165 -13.90 18.14 -4.74
CA PRO A 165 -12.91 19.21 -4.79
C PRO A 165 -11.48 18.73 -4.54
N GLY A 166 -10.61 18.96 -5.52
CA GLY A 166 -9.19 18.62 -5.47
C GLY A 166 -8.86 17.17 -5.80
N LEU A 167 -9.84 16.26 -5.93
CA LEU A 167 -9.57 14.88 -6.30
C LEU A 167 -8.96 14.84 -7.72
N PRO A 168 -7.83 14.13 -7.94
CA PRO A 168 -7.19 14.10 -9.26
C PRO A 168 -8.02 13.33 -10.28
N ALA A 169 -7.78 13.62 -11.56
CA ALA A 169 -8.50 12.95 -12.65
C ALA A 169 -8.19 11.46 -12.79
N SER A 170 -7.02 11.05 -12.32
CA SER A 170 -6.57 9.66 -12.26
C SER A 170 -7.26 8.85 -11.15
N ALA A 171 -7.94 9.48 -10.20
CA ALA A 171 -8.60 8.76 -9.12
C ALA A 171 -9.73 7.89 -9.67
N ARG A 172 -9.76 6.62 -9.22
CA ARG A 172 -10.80 5.66 -9.58
C ARG A 172 -12.19 6.17 -9.22
N GLN A 173 -13.17 5.76 -10.01
CA GLN A 173 -14.58 5.95 -9.66
C GLN A 173 -14.99 4.97 -8.56
N ALA A 174 -16.00 5.37 -7.78
CA ALA A 174 -16.52 4.53 -6.73
C ALA A 174 -17.25 3.30 -7.31
N SER A 175 -17.23 2.16 -6.62
CA SER A 175 -17.99 0.98 -7.04
C SER A 175 -19.47 1.06 -6.62
N ARG A 176 -20.27 0.06 -7.01
CA ARG A 176 -21.60 -0.15 -6.41
C ARG A 176 -21.49 -0.50 -4.92
N THR A 177 -22.58 -0.24 -4.18
CA THR A 177 -22.75 -0.64 -2.78
C THR A 177 -22.49 -2.14 -2.58
N GLY A 178 -21.72 -2.48 -1.55
CA GLY A 178 -21.44 -3.86 -1.17
C GLY A 178 -20.36 -4.56 -1.99
N ALA A 179 -19.86 -3.96 -3.08
CA ALA A 179 -18.89 -4.61 -3.98
C ALA A 179 -17.62 -5.09 -3.26
N ALA A 180 -17.18 -4.39 -2.21
CA ALA A 180 -15.97 -4.76 -1.47
C ALA A 180 -16.17 -5.85 -0.42
N LEU A 181 -17.41 -6.13 0.00
CA LEU A 181 -17.66 -6.98 1.16
C LEU A 181 -17.19 -8.44 0.99
N PRO A 182 -17.39 -9.12 -0.16
CA PRO A 182 -16.87 -10.48 -0.35
C PRO A 182 -15.35 -10.57 -0.25
N TYR A 183 -14.65 -9.58 -0.81
CA TYR A 183 -13.19 -9.49 -0.81
C TYR A 183 -12.64 -9.26 0.59
N ILE A 184 -13.28 -8.37 1.35
CA ILE A 184 -12.94 -8.11 2.75
C ILE A 184 -13.09 -9.38 3.58
N GLU A 185 -14.18 -10.13 3.40
CA GLU A 185 -14.35 -11.40 4.10
C GLU A 185 -13.29 -12.41 3.74
N GLN A 186 -12.97 -12.56 2.45
CA GLN A 186 -11.93 -13.47 1.99
C GLN A 186 -10.58 -13.14 2.64
N ILE A 187 -10.13 -11.88 2.56
CA ILE A 187 -8.85 -11.45 3.14
C ILE A 187 -8.89 -11.55 4.68
N ALA A 188 -10.01 -11.20 5.31
CA ALA A 188 -10.11 -11.32 6.76
C ALA A 188 -10.06 -12.79 7.22
N ARG A 189 -10.73 -13.70 6.50
CA ARG A 189 -10.69 -15.15 6.78
C ARG A 189 -9.29 -15.73 6.58
N SER A 190 -8.55 -15.28 5.57
CA SER A 190 -7.19 -15.76 5.33
C SER A 190 -6.19 -15.39 6.44
N THR A 191 -6.55 -14.48 7.37
CA THR A 191 -5.72 -14.18 8.55
C THR A 191 -5.76 -15.26 9.63
N GLY A 192 -6.76 -16.15 9.63
CA GLY A 192 -6.93 -17.17 10.67
C GLY A 192 -7.36 -16.65 12.05
N LEU A 193 -7.71 -15.37 12.20
CA LEU A 193 -8.05 -14.73 13.49
C LEU A 193 -9.48 -14.98 13.99
N GLY A 194 -10.20 -15.92 13.38
CA GLY A 194 -11.54 -16.33 13.79
C GLY A 194 -12.67 -15.40 13.36
N GLN A 195 -13.92 -15.82 13.65
CA GLN A 195 -15.13 -15.18 13.14
C GLN A 195 -15.34 -13.77 13.71
N THR A 196 -14.97 -13.52 14.97
CA THR A 196 -15.07 -12.17 15.58
C THR A 196 -14.30 -11.12 14.79
N PHE A 197 -13.09 -11.44 14.32
CA PHE A 197 -12.29 -10.55 13.51
C PHE A 197 -12.96 -10.25 12.16
N VAL A 198 -13.37 -11.31 11.45
CA VAL A 198 -14.06 -11.23 10.15
C VAL A 198 -15.31 -10.35 10.24
N THR A 199 -16.18 -10.63 11.21
CA THR A 199 -17.42 -9.88 11.43
C THR A 199 -17.13 -8.41 11.78
N THR A 200 -16.14 -8.14 12.62
CA THR A 200 -15.76 -6.77 13.01
C THR A 200 -15.31 -5.95 11.82
N VAL A 201 -14.40 -6.49 11.02
CA VAL A 201 -13.81 -5.81 9.84
C VAL A 201 -14.87 -5.60 8.75
N ARG A 202 -15.69 -6.62 8.45
CA ARG A 202 -16.81 -6.49 7.50
C ARG A 202 -17.80 -5.42 7.95
N HIS A 203 -18.19 -5.43 9.23
CA HIS A 203 -19.10 -4.41 9.77
C HIS A 203 -18.50 -3.01 9.68
N LEU A 204 -17.19 -2.87 9.94
CA LEU A 204 -16.49 -1.60 9.81
C LEU A 204 -16.55 -1.06 8.38
N ALA A 205 -16.19 -1.87 7.39
CA ALA A 205 -16.31 -1.50 5.98
C ALA A 205 -17.74 -1.10 5.58
N HIS A 206 -18.74 -1.84 6.08
CA HIS A 206 -20.13 -1.51 5.84
C HIS A 206 -20.53 -0.17 6.48
N THR A 207 -20.11 0.14 7.71
CA THR A 207 -20.45 1.41 8.36
C THR A 207 -19.74 2.60 7.72
N GLU A 208 -18.48 2.44 7.30
CA GLU A 208 -17.68 3.52 6.76
C GLU A 208 -18.04 3.85 5.30
N SER A 209 -18.20 2.84 4.46
CA SER A 209 -18.40 3.03 3.01
C SER A 209 -19.62 2.33 2.42
N LYS A 210 -20.35 1.52 3.20
CA LYS A 210 -21.28 0.51 2.68
C LYS A 210 -20.59 -0.54 1.80
N GLY A 211 -19.29 -0.76 2.01
CA GLY A 211 -18.48 -1.68 1.20
C GLY A 211 -18.28 -1.17 -0.23
N ILE A 212 -18.09 0.13 -0.41
CA ILE A 212 -17.86 0.77 -1.71
C ILE A 212 -16.36 1.05 -1.87
N PHE A 213 -15.74 0.53 -2.93
CA PHE A 213 -14.38 0.90 -3.32
C PHE A 213 -14.31 2.35 -3.77
N ALA A 214 -13.16 2.99 -3.60
CA ALA A 214 -12.89 4.33 -4.10
C ALA A 214 -13.93 5.38 -3.69
N ARG A 215 -14.59 5.19 -2.54
CA ARG A 215 -15.60 6.12 -2.04
C ARG A 215 -14.94 7.34 -1.38
N PRO A 216 -15.04 8.56 -1.90
CA PRO A 216 -14.68 9.74 -1.14
C PRO A 216 -15.68 9.97 0.01
N ALA A 217 -15.20 10.54 1.12
CA ALA A 217 -16.08 11.04 2.16
C ALA A 217 -17.10 12.05 1.62
N ASN A 218 -18.27 12.12 2.27
CA ASN A 218 -19.30 13.09 1.88
C ASN A 218 -18.80 14.54 1.97
N ILE A 219 -17.87 14.85 2.87
CA ILE A 219 -17.27 16.19 3.01
C ILE A 219 -15.85 16.25 2.46
N PHE A 220 -15.49 15.36 1.54
CA PHE A 220 -14.17 15.31 0.91
C PHE A 220 -13.78 16.67 0.32
N ASN A 221 -12.58 17.13 0.67
CA ASN A 221 -12.01 18.36 0.17
C ASN A 221 -10.49 18.35 0.44
N ILE A 222 -9.71 18.26 -0.63
CA ILE A 222 -8.24 18.27 -0.52
C ILE A 222 -7.59 19.51 -1.15
N LEU A 223 -8.38 20.53 -1.45
CA LEU A 223 -7.88 21.78 -1.98
C LEU A 223 -6.90 22.46 -1.01
N PRO A 224 -5.93 23.25 -1.52
CA PRO A 224 -5.04 24.03 -0.66
C PRO A 224 -5.83 25.02 0.21
N PRO A 225 -5.29 25.44 1.37
CA PRO A 225 -5.99 26.34 2.30
C PRO A 225 -6.62 27.58 1.64
N SER A 226 -5.90 28.22 0.70
CA SER A 226 -6.36 29.40 -0.04
C SER A 226 -7.64 29.18 -0.85
N GLN A 227 -7.93 27.94 -1.26
CA GLN A 227 -9.09 27.58 -2.08
C GLN A 227 -10.23 26.96 -1.27
N ARG A 228 -10.02 26.65 0.03
CA ARG A 228 -11.03 25.96 0.85
C ARG A 228 -12.11 26.88 1.42
N GLN A 229 -11.91 28.21 1.42
CA GLN A 229 -12.87 29.17 1.98
C GLN A 229 -13.29 28.80 3.41
N GLY A 230 -12.31 28.49 4.27
CA GLY A 230 -12.54 28.06 5.66
C GLY A 230 -13.01 26.62 5.85
N ARG A 231 -13.31 25.86 4.77
CA ARG A 231 -13.71 24.44 4.89
C ARG A 231 -12.55 23.55 5.36
N PRO A 232 -12.82 22.49 6.14
CA PRO A 232 -11.78 21.58 6.60
C PRO A 232 -11.15 20.79 5.46
N TYR A 233 -9.91 20.35 5.66
CA TYR A 233 -9.21 19.43 4.77
C TYR A 233 -9.64 18.01 5.13
N ILE A 234 -10.33 17.33 4.22
CA ILE A 234 -10.83 15.97 4.42
C ILE A 234 -10.41 15.12 3.24
N SER A 235 -9.55 14.14 3.54
CA SER A 235 -8.97 13.20 2.56
C SER A 235 -9.45 11.76 2.76
N ALA A 236 -10.47 11.55 3.60
CA ALA A 236 -11.04 10.24 3.87
C ALA A 236 -11.56 9.60 2.58
N TRP A 237 -11.04 8.40 2.27
CA TRP A 237 -11.26 7.71 1.00
C TRP A 237 -11.38 6.20 1.19
N GLY A 238 -12.14 5.59 0.30
CA GLY A 238 -12.21 4.15 0.11
C GLY A 238 -13.06 3.38 1.11
N VAL A 239 -12.93 2.06 1.09
CA VAL A 239 -13.78 1.12 1.82
C VAL A 239 -13.82 1.40 3.32
N PHE A 240 -12.67 1.74 3.90
CA PHE A 240 -12.54 2.03 5.33
C PHE A 240 -12.40 3.54 5.61
N GLN A 241 -12.63 4.42 4.64
CA GLN A 241 -12.58 5.88 4.83
C GLN A 241 -11.29 6.41 5.49
N PHE A 242 -10.14 5.83 5.14
CA PHE A 242 -8.85 6.29 5.64
C PHE A 242 -8.54 7.68 5.09
N ASN A 243 -8.18 8.62 5.98
CA ASN A 243 -7.58 9.88 5.56
C ASN A 243 -6.11 9.68 5.15
N ARG A 244 -5.50 10.69 4.55
CA ARG A 244 -4.11 10.67 4.08
C ARG A 244 -3.13 10.20 5.15
N ASP A 245 -3.20 10.75 6.35
CA ASP A 245 -2.20 10.49 7.39
C ASP A 245 -2.39 9.09 7.98
N ALA A 246 -3.64 8.64 8.16
CA ALA A 246 -3.96 7.26 8.54
C ALA A 246 -3.48 6.27 7.47
N TRP A 247 -3.67 6.59 6.17
CA TRP A 247 -3.22 5.75 5.06
C TRP A 247 -1.70 5.58 5.06
N ARG A 248 -0.96 6.67 5.26
CA ARG A 248 0.52 6.67 5.36
C ARG A 248 1.06 5.94 6.59
N SER A 249 0.23 5.73 7.61
CA SER A 249 0.60 4.93 8.78
C SER A 249 0.56 3.41 8.53
N LEU A 250 0.03 2.98 7.39
CA LEU A 250 -0.03 1.57 7.03
C LEU A 250 1.32 1.08 6.52
N ALA A 251 1.63 -0.18 6.82
CA ALA A 251 2.89 -0.81 6.41
C ALA A 251 3.07 -0.77 4.89
N GLY A 252 4.26 -0.36 4.45
CA GLY A 252 4.64 -0.29 3.03
C GLY A 252 3.95 0.81 2.24
N VAL A 253 3.40 1.84 2.90
CA VAL A 253 2.85 3.03 2.21
C VAL A 253 3.85 4.17 2.29
N SER A 254 4.17 4.78 1.14
CA SER A 254 5.06 5.94 1.06
C SER A 254 4.49 7.15 1.81
N GLN A 255 5.36 7.97 2.40
CA GLN A 255 5.01 9.24 3.05
C GLN A 255 4.43 10.28 2.08
N THR A 256 4.52 10.07 0.77
CA THR A 256 3.90 10.93 -0.24
C THR A 256 2.60 10.36 -0.81
N ALA A 257 2.32 9.07 -0.61
CA ALA A 257 1.16 8.41 -1.18
C ALA A 257 -0.17 8.94 -0.63
N PHE A 258 -1.21 8.88 -1.46
CA PHE A 258 -2.58 9.15 -1.05
C PHE A 258 -3.45 7.89 -1.18
N PRO A 259 -4.55 7.81 -0.42
CA PRO A 259 -5.42 6.63 -0.45
C PRO A 259 -6.11 6.42 -1.82
N TRP A 260 -6.31 7.45 -2.63
CA TRP A 260 -6.88 7.31 -3.99
C TRP A 260 -5.89 6.81 -5.04
N ASP A 261 -4.60 6.76 -4.73
CA ASP A 261 -3.58 6.17 -5.60
C ASP A 261 -3.55 4.64 -5.47
N SER A 262 -4.28 4.08 -4.50
CA SER A 262 -4.32 2.65 -4.21
C SER A 262 -5.07 1.85 -5.27
N THR A 263 -4.62 0.61 -5.52
CA THR A 263 -5.43 -0.39 -6.20
C THR A 263 -6.60 -0.85 -5.31
N PRO A 264 -7.66 -1.47 -5.88
CA PRO A 264 -8.72 -2.07 -5.07
C PRO A 264 -8.21 -3.08 -4.03
N ASP A 265 -7.20 -3.90 -4.37
CA ASP A 265 -6.54 -4.83 -3.44
C ASP A 265 -5.89 -4.10 -2.28
N GLU A 266 -5.07 -3.08 -2.56
CA GLU A 266 -4.38 -2.32 -1.53
C GLU A 266 -5.34 -1.60 -0.59
N GLU A 267 -6.42 -1.04 -1.14
CA GLU A 267 -7.48 -0.31 -0.44
C GLU A 267 -8.11 -1.16 0.69
N ILE A 268 -8.17 -2.48 0.51
CA ILE A 268 -8.70 -3.42 1.52
C ILE A 268 -7.60 -4.15 2.28
N ALA A 269 -6.57 -4.66 1.61
CA ALA A 269 -5.57 -5.52 2.20
C ALA A 269 -4.71 -4.79 3.23
N ARG A 270 -4.35 -3.52 2.97
CA ARG A 270 -3.49 -2.74 3.89
C ARG A 270 -4.21 -2.43 5.21
N PRO A 271 -5.45 -1.90 5.22
CA PRO A 271 -6.22 -1.75 6.45
C PRO A 271 -6.46 -3.07 7.19
N ILE A 272 -6.85 -4.15 6.48
CA ILE A 272 -7.14 -5.44 7.11
C ILE A 272 -5.89 -6.01 7.79
N ARG A 273 -4.72 -5.93 7.15
CA ARG A 273 -3.44 -6.33 7.75
C ARG A 273 -3.16 -5.53 9.03
N LYS A 274 -3.42 -4.22 9.03
CA LYS A 274 -3.25 -3.40 10.23
C LYS A 274 -4.23 -3.82 11.33
N TYR A 275 -5.48 -4.08 10.99
CA TYR A 275 -6.46 -4.57 11.97
C TYR A 275 -6.09 -5.94 12.53
N ALA A 276 -5.57 -6.84 11.70
CA ALA A 276 -5.10 -8.15 12.13
C ALA A 276 -3.93 -8.05 13.13
N GLU A 277 -2.99 -7.13 12.89
CA GLU A 277 -1.89 -6.82 13.81
C GLU A 277 -2.42 -6.35 15.17
N LEU A 278 -3.34 -5.38 15.19
CA LEU A 278 -3.93 -4.83 16.42
C LEU A 278 -4.72 -5.90 17.18
N PHE A 279 -5.49 -6.72 16.47
CA PHE A 279 -6.26 -7.82 17.04
C PHE A 279 -5.34 -8.86 17.70
N SER A 280 -4.26 -9.23 16.99
CA SER A 280 -3.24 -10.17 17.47
C SER A 280 -2.43 -9.61 18.65
N GLN A 281 -2.24 -8.29 18.74
CA GLN A 281 -1.59 -7.66 19.89
C GLN A 281 -2.44 -7.80 21.16
N VAL A 282 -3.74 -7.45 21.07
CA VAL A 282 -4.66 -7.55 22.22
C VAL A 282 -4.82 -9.00 22.70
N THR A 283 -5.02 -9.93 21.77
CA THR A 283 -5.18 -11.36 22.11
C THR A 283 -3.92 -11.97 22.72
N ARG A 284 -2.74 -11.72 22.16
CA ARG A 284 -1.47 -12.16 22.77
C ARG A 284 -1.20 -11.55 24.15
N ALA A 285 -1.74 -10.36 24.41
CA ALA A 285 -1.67 -9.72 25.72
C ALA A 285 -2.75 -10.22 26.71
N GLY A 286 -3.43 -11.33 26.40
CA GLY A 286 -4.45 -11.94 27.27
C GLY A 286 -5.84 -11.33 27.14
N GLY A 287 -6.09 -10.45 26.16
CA GLY A 287 -7.42 -9.93 25.86
C GLY A 287 -8.30 -10.94 25.12
N SER A 288 -9.61 -10.84 25.31
CA SER A 288 -10.58 -11.65 24.56
C SER A 288 -10.69 -11.18 23.09
N PRO A 289 -11.31 -11.98 22.19
CA PRO A 289 -11.67 -11.52 20.84
C PRO A 289 -12.54 -10.24 20.83
N ILE A 290 -13.38 -10.04 21.84
CA ILE A 290 -14.21 -8.84 21.99
C ILE A 290 -13.34 -7.62 22.33
N ASP A 291 -12.36 -7.78 23.23
CA ASP A 291 -11.40 -6.72 23.57
C ASP A 291 -10.58 -6.31 22.35
N ALA A 292 -10.17 -7.30 21.55
CA ALA A 292 -9.45 -7.08 20.31
C ALA A 292 -10.31 -6.33 19.27
N ALA A 293 -11.59 -6.67 19.14
CA ALA A 293 -12.55 -5.96 18.29
C ALA A 293 -12.77 -4.49 18.74
N ARG A 294 -12.86 -4.25 20.06
CA ARG A 294 -12.90 -2.88 20.63
C ARG A 294 -11.61 -2.12 20.31
N GLY A 295 -10.46 -2.78 20.42
CA GLY A 295 -9.15 -2.24 20.05
C GLY A 295 -9.10 -1.74 18.60
N ILE A 296 -9.58 -2.54 17.64
CA ILE A 296 -9.69 -2.13 16.22
C ILE A 296 -10.52 -0.85 16.08
N ARG A 297 -11.70 -0.79 16.71
CA ARG A 297 -12.60 0.37 16.63
C ARG A 297 -11.98 1.62 17.23
N LEU A 298 -11.33 1.50 18.39
CA LEU A 298 -10.61 2.61 19.02
C LEU A 298 -9.49 3.13 18.13
N TRP A 299 -8.68 2.24 17.55
CA TRP A 299 -7.60 2.63 16.66
C TRP A 299 -8.11 3.33 15.42
N HIS A 300 -9.16 2.78 14.80
CA HIS A 300 -9.76 3.34 13.60
C HIS A 300 -10.34 4.73 13.82
N MET A 301 -10.97 4.96 14.99
CA MET A 301 -11.45 6.29 15.36
C MET A 301 -10.28 7.25 15.63
N ARG A 302 -9.35 6.86 16.51
CA ARG A 302 -8.19 7.67 16.92
C ARG A 302 -7.07 6.74 17.42
N PRO A 303 -5.91 6.64 16.75
CA PRO A 303 -4.82 5.76 17.16
C PRO A 303 -4.32 5.97 18.61
N ALA A 304 -4.41 7.19 19.14
CA ALA A 304 -4.06 7.48 20.54
C ALA A 304 -4.98 6.75 21.55
N LEU A 305 -6.27 6.58 21.25
CA LEU A 305 -7.20 5.86 22.13
C LEU A 305 -6.84 4.38 22.24
N TYR A 306 -6.46 3.76 21.12
CA TYR A 306 -5.96 2.38 21.13
C TYR A 306 -4.72 2.24 22.00
N ARG A 307 -3.74 3.16 21.89
CA ARG A 307 -2.52 3.11 22.70
C ARG A 307 -2.84 3.14 24.20
N SER A 308 -3.69 4.06 24.65
CA SER A 308 -4.09 4.13 26.06
C SER A 308 -4.85 2.88 26.51
N TYR A 309 -5.77 2.37 25.67
CA TYR A 309 -6.51 1.14 25.94
C TYR A 309 -5.60 -0.08 26.06
N PHE A 310 -4.68 -0.27 25.10
CA PHE A 310 -3.75 -1.39 25.07
C PHE A 310 -2.80 -1.37 26.27
N THR A 311 -2.16 -0.23 26.55
CA THR A 311 -1.26 -0.09 27.71
C THR A 311 -1.98 -0.34 29.04
N SER A 312 -3.20 0.18 29.21
CA SER A 312 -4.01 -0.10 30.41
C SER A 312 -4.42 -1.57 30.48
N GLY A 313 -4.72 -2.20 29.33
CA GLY A 313 -5.11 -3.60 29.22
C GLY A 313 -3.99 -4.53 29.67
N GLN A 314 -2.76 -4.27 29.21
CA GLN A 314 -1.58 -5.03 29.62
C GLN A 314 -1.29 -4.95 31.12
N ARG A 315 -1.56 -3.79 31.74
CA ARG A 315 -1.24 -3.57 33.16
C ARG A 315 -2.33 -4.08 34.11
N GLN A 316 -3.59 -4.04 33.71
CA GLN A 316 -4.73 -4.12 34.64
C GLN A 316 -5.91 -4.94 34.10
N GLY A 317 -5.74 -5.60 32.96
CA GLY A 317 -6.79 -6.35 32.26
C GLY A 317 -7.62 -5.47 31.32
N PHE A 318 -8.03 -6.06 30.20
CA PHE A 318 -8.74 -5.35 29.13
C PHE A 318 -10.17 -4.94 29.49
N SER A 319 -10.83 -5.65 30.42
CA SER A 319 -12.13 -5.23 30.96
C SER A 319 -12.01 -3.91 31.74
N SER A 320 -11.03 -3.81 32.65
CA SER A 320 -10.72 -2.58 33.39
C SER A 320 -10.29 -1.44 32.46
N ALA A 321 -9.46 -1.74 31.46
CA ALA A 321 -9.06 -0.79 30.43
C ALA A 321 -10.26 -0.29 29.62
N TRP A 322 -11.21 -1.18 29.31
CA TRP A 322 -12.44 -0.79 28.63
C TRP A 322 -13.24 0.18 29.47
N GLN A 323 -13.42 -0.05 30.77
CA GLN A 323 -14.18 0.86 31.66
C GLN A 323 -13.62 2.29 31.70
N ARG A 324 -12.33 2.47 31.42
CA ARG A 324 -11.66 3.79 31.37
C ARG A 324 -11.82 4.54 30.05
N VAL A 325 -12.28 3.86 29.01
CA VAL A 325 -12.66 4.55 27.78
C VAL A 325 -13.88 5.42 28.09
N ASP A 326 -13.84 6.66 27.61
CA ASP A 326 -14.96 7.60 27.70
C ASP A 326 -16.32 6.94 27.41
N GLN A 327 -17.31 7.20 28.27
CA GLN A 327 -18.58 6.46 28.28
C GLN A 327 -19.33 6.56 26.95
N GLU A 328 -19.38 7.74 26.34
CA GLU A 328 -20.05 7.95 25.05
C GLU A 328 -19.42 7.06 23.96
N ARG A 329 -18.08 7.02 23.91
CA ARG A 329 -17.35 6.16 22.98
C ARG A 329 -17.60 4.68 23.23
N ARG A 330 -17.65 4.25 24.49
CA ARG A 330 -17.95 2.84 24.83
C ARG A 330 -19.31 2.43 24.32
N ILE A 331 -20.33 3.23 24.64
CA ILE A 331 -21.71 2.98 24.19
C ILE A 331 -21.78 2.91 22.66
N LYS A 332 -21.10 3.82 21.96
CA LYS A 332 -21.06 3.83 20.50
C LYS A 332 -20.40 2.57 19.94
N ILE A 333 -19.22 2.20 20.43
CA ILE A 333 -18.48 1.02 19.95
C ILE A 333 -19.25 -0.27 20.26
N ASP A 334 -19.74 -0.44 21.50
CA ASP A 334 -20.48 -1.64 21.87
C ASP A 334 -21.80 -1.76 21.07
N ARG A 335 -22.44 -0.64 20.72
CA ARG A 335 -23.58 -0.63 19.79
C ARG A 335 -23.18 -1.13 18.40
N HIS A 336 -22.05 -0.68 17.85
CA HIS A 336 -21.55 -1.18 16.57
C HIS A 336 -21.23 -2.69 16.64
N LEU A 337 -20.64 -3.15 17.73
CA LEU A 337 -20.32 -4.58 17.89
C LEU A 337 -21.59 -5.44 18.05
N ARG A 338 -22.61 -4.97 18.78
CA ARG A 338 -23.93 -5.62 18.85
C ARG A 338 -24.61 -5.68 17.48
N ASN A 339 -24.62 -4.56 16.75
CA ASN A 339 -25.18 -4.51 15.39
C ASN A 339 -24.43 -5.42 14.40
N ALA A 340 -23.18 -5.79 14.72
CA ALA A 340 -22.40 -6.74 13.95
C ALA A 340 -22.64 -8.20 14.37
N GLY A 341 -23.26 -8.47 15.53
CA GLY A 341 -23.35 -9.80 16.13
C GLY A 341 -22.04 -10.28 16.76
N VAL A 342 -21.22 -9.35 17.28
CA VAL A 342 -19.96 -9.64 17.99
C VAL A 342 -20.15 -9.64 19.52
N LEU A 343 -21.03 -8.76 20.00
CA LEU A 343 -21.54 -8.70 21.38
C LEU A 343 -22.99 -9.13 21.39
#